data_AF-A0AAW9IYN3-F1
#
_entry.id   AF-A0AAW9IYN3-F1
#
_cell.length_a   1.000
_cell.length_b   1.000
_cell.length_c   1.000
_cell.angle_alpha   90.00
_cell.angle_beta   90.00
_cell.angle_gamma   90.00
#
_symmetry.space_group_name_H-M   'P 1'
#
loop_
_entity.id
_entity.type
_entity.pdbx_description
1 polymer ?
#
loop_
_entity_poly.entity_id
_entity_poly.type
_entity_poly.pdbx_seq_one_letter_code
_entity_poly.pdbx_strand_id
1 'polypeptide(L)'
;RVELEFDTVNKIVKVYDKIGTKKGTYFIDSLNLKELEVETNSYDYFTKIIALGKDDIRVELVNDQYSNKIETLIWKDEKYTDINYLTEDARLKLNELSKPYKSYRAKIIDLASISEKYKNILDYKLGDTIVL
;
A
#
# COMPACT_ATOMS: atom_id res chain seq x y z
N ARG A 1 0.01 -1.31 10.21
CA ARG A 1 -0.48 0.02 9.78
C ARG A 1 -1.97 0.08 10.07
N VAL A 2 -2.50 1.21 10.53
CA VAL A 2 -3.94 1.42 10.71
C VAL A 2 -4.42 2.45 9.68
N GLU A 3 -5.67 2.34 9.27
CA GLU A 3 -6.34 3.26 8.36
C GLU A 3 -7.39 4.08 9.13
N LEU A 4 -7.51 5.35 8.78
CA LEU A 4 -8.38 6.31 9.48
C LEU A 4 -9.52 6.77 8.57
N GLU A 5 -10.75 6.68 9.07
CA GLU A 5 -11.93 7.28 8.45
C GLU A 5 -12.34 8.50 9.29
N PHE A 6 -12.38 9.67 8.65
CA PHE A 6 -12.80 10.92 9.29
C PHE A 6 -14.27 11.18 8.97
N ASP A 7 -15.13 11.01 9.97
CA ASP A 7 -16.50 11.53 9.93
C ASP A 7 -16.48 12.98 10.40
N THR A 8 -16.32 13.89 9.44
CA THR A 8 -16.19 15.33 9.71
C THR A 8 -17.49 15.96 10.19
N VAL A 9 -18.64 15.38 9.82
CA VAL A 9 -19.97 15.86 10.24
C VAL A 9 -20.17 15.61 11.72
N ASN A 10 -19.89 14.39 12.18
CA ASN A 10 -20.05 14.00 13.58
C ASN A 10 -18.79 14.26 14.43
N LYS A 11 -17.70 14.71 13.81
CA LYS A 11 -16.37 14.90 14.44
C LYS A 11 -15.83 13.62 15.08
N ILE A 12 -16.03 12.48 14.42
CA ILE A 12 -15.59 11.16 14.89
C ILE A 12 -14.42 10.68 14.02
N VAL A 13 -13.37 10.18 14.66
CA VAL A 13 -12.28 9.45 13.98
C VAL A 13 -12.48 7.97 14.23
N LYS A 14 -12.70 7.20 13.15
CA LYS A 14 -12.80 5.74 13.23
C LYS A 14 -11.47 5.14 12.80
N VAL A 15 -10.99 4.18 13.59
CA VAL A 15 -9.70 3.51 13.38
C VAL A 15 -9.98 2.07 12.97
N TYR A 16 -9.41 1.65 11.85
CA TYR A 16 -9.56 0.30 11.29
C TYR A 16 -8.19 -0.28 10.95
N ASP A 17 -8.06 -1.61 10.96
CA ASP A 17 -6.86 -2.27 10.41
C ASP A 17 -6.77 -2.08 8.89
N LYS A 18 -7.93 -2.13 8.21
CA LYS A 18 -8.09 -1.86 6.78
C LYS A 18 -9.51 -1.38 6.48
N ILE A 19 -9.64 -0.36 5.66
CA ILE A 19 -10.90 0.20 5.17
C ILE A 19 -11.18 -0.34 3.76
N GLY A 20 -12.45 -0.50 3.45
CA GLY A 20 -12.92 -0.88 2.13
C GLY A 20 -12.99 -2.39 1.91
N THR A 21 -13.56 -2.75 0.76
CA THR A 21 -13.92 -4.13 0.43
C THR A 21 -13.61 -4.42 -1.03
N LYS A 22 -13.43 -5.71 -1.35
CA LYS A 22 -13.31 -6.17 -2.75
C LYS A 22 -14.70 -6.51 -3.27
N LYS A 23 -15.39 -5.52 -3.85
CA LYS A 23 -16.74 -5.68 -4.40
C LYS A 23 -16.77 -6.19 -5.84
N GLY A 24 -15.62 -6.18 -6.52
CA GLY A 24 -15.52 -6.51 -7.94
C GLY A 24 -15.73 -5.32 -8.87
N THR A 25 -15.75 -4.09 -8.35
CA THR A 25 -15.71 -2.86 -9.14
C THR A 25 -14.50 -2.86 -10.06
N TYR A 26 -14.69 -2.53 -11.34
CA TYR A 26 -13.63 -2.49 -12.33
C TYR A 26 -13.63 -1.20 -13.15
N PHE A 27 -12.43 -0.78 -13.56
CA PHE A 27 -12.22 0.36 -14.45
C PHE A 27 -11.60 -0.16 -15.75
N ILE A 28 -12.37 -0.10 -16.84
CA ILE A 28 -11.93 -0.58 -18.16
C ILE A 28 -12.16 0.49 -19.23
N ASP A 29 -11.23 0.56 -20.18
CA ASP A 29 -11.17 1.55 -21.26
C ASP A 29 -12.47 1.60 -22.11
N SER A 30 -13.06 0.44 -22.36
CA SER A 30 -14.26 0.24 -23.15
C SER A 30 -15.56 0.61 -22.45
N LEU A 31 -15.52 0.96 -21.16
CA LEU A 31 -16.73 1.23 -20.37
C LEU A 31 -16.68 2.55 -19.61
N ASN A 32 -15.77 2.67 -18.64
CA ASN A 32 -15.79 3.73 -17.64
C ASN A 32 -14.42 4.39 -17.42
N LEU A 33 -13.33 3.86 -17.97
CA LEU A 33 -11.99 4.46 -17.87
C LEU A 33 -11.74 5.37 -19.08
N LYS A 34 -11.54 6.67 -18.84
CA LYS A 34 -11.23 7.66 -19.89
C LYS A 34 -9.74 7.82 -20.12
N GLU A 35 -8.96 7.74 -19.05
CA GLU A 35 -7.53 8.01 -19.07
C GLU A 35 -6.87 7.27 -17.91
N LEU A 36 -5.69 6.73 -18.16
CA LEU A 36 -4.88 6.04 -17.17
C LEU A 36 -3.43 6.48 -17.31
N GLU A 37 -2.93 7.13 -16.27
CA GLU A 37 -1.51 7.41 -16.12
C GLU A 37 -0.91 6.43 -15.10
N VAL A 38 0.20 5.82 -15.47
CA VAL A 38 0.96 4.91 -14.61
C VAL A 38 2.32 5.52 -14.35
N GLU A 39 2.59 5.84 -13.10
CA GLU A 39 3.90 6.30 -12.66
C GLU A 39 4.58 5.16 -11.91
N THR A 40 5.79 4.81 -12.35
CA THR A 40 6.64 3.83 -11.66
C THR A 40 7.92 4.51 -11.24
N ASN A 41 8.30 4.36 -9.98
CA ASN A 41 9.60 4.80 -9.51
C ASN A 41 10.28 3.69 -8.69
N SER A 42 11.62 3.71 -8.69
CA SER A 42 12.45 2.74 -7.99
C SER A 42 13.46 3.42 -7.05
N TYR A 43 13.22 4.68 -6.68
CA TYR A 43 14.13 5.43 -5.82
C TYR A 43 14.23 4.81 -4.43
N ASP A 44 13.10 4.33 -3.90
CA ASP A 44 13.03 3.68 -2.58
C ASP A 44 12.94 2.15 -2.68
N TYR A 45 13.44 1.57 -3.78
CA TYR A 45 13.45 0.12 -3.99
C TYR A 45 14.69 -0.50 -3.33
N PHE A 46 14.47 -1.39 -2.35
CA PHE A 46 15.53 -2.07 -1.63
C PHE A 46 15.26 -3.57 -1.53
N THR A 47 16.30 -4.38 -1.75
CA THR A 47 16.23 -5.85 -1.63
C THR A 47 16.96 -6.38 -0.41
N LYS A 48 17.68 -5.52 0.32
CA LYS A 48 18.31 -5.84 1.60
C LYS A 48 18.02 -4.76 2.64
N ILE A 49 17.72 -5.15 3.87
CA ILE A 49 17.65 -4.25 5.02
C ILE A 49 18.65 -4.66 6.09
N ILE A 50 19.37 -3.69 6.64
CA ILE A 50 20.21 -3.80 7.83
C ILE A 50 19.53 -2.99 8.91
N ALA A 51 18.86 -3.65 9.84
CA ALA A 51 18.15 -3.05 10.96
C ALA A 51 19.06 -3.02 12.20
N LEU A 52 19.18 -1.86 12.83
CA LEU A 52 20.02 -1.60 14.00
C LEU A 52 19.13 -1.13 15.16
N GLY A 53 19.10 -1.92 16.23
CA GLY A 53 18.37 -1.65 17.46
C GLY A 53 19.24 -1.03 18.55
N LYS A 54 18.72 -1.03 19.78
CA LYS A 54 19.48 -0.69 20.99
C LYS A 54 20.50 -1.79 21.30
N ASP A 55 21.54 -1.46 22.08
CA ASP A 55 22.50 -2.42 22.63
C ASP A 55 23.17 -3.30 21.55
N ASP A 56 23.48 -2.69 20.40
CA ASP A 56 24.10 -3.33 19.22
C ASP A 56 23.30 -4.50 18.61
N ILE A 57 21.99 -4.59 18.88
CA ILE A 57 21.12 -5.54 18.20
C ILE A 57 21.13 -5.23 16.70
N ARG A 58 21.43 -6.23 15.90
CA ARG A 58 21.54 -6.12 14.44
C ARG A 58 20.80 -7.26 13.76
N VAL A 59 20.00 -6.91 12.76
CA VAL A 59 19.29 -7.87 11.91
C VAL A 59 19.55 -7.53 10.45
N GLU A 60 19.92 -8.54 9.66
CA GLU A 60 20.08 -8.40 8.22
C GLU A 60 19.11 -9.34 7.50
N LEU A 61 18.31 -8.78 6.59
CA LEU A 61 17.35 -9.55 5.80
C LEU A 61 17.52 -9.21 4.32
N VAL A 62 17.29 -10.21 3.46
CA VAL A 62 17.29 -10.07 2.01
C VAL A 62 15.94 -10.56 1.48
N ASN A 63 15.43 -9.89 0.46
CA ASN A 63 14.20 -10.22 -0.22
C ASN A 63 14.37 -9.98 -1.74
N ASP A 64 14.35 -11.07 -2.49
CA ASP A 64 14.59 -11.15 -3.93
C ASP A 64 13.30 -11.34 -4.74
N GLN A 65 12.13 -11.06 -4.15
CA GLN A 65 10.83 -11.32 -4.78
C GLN A 65 10.60 -10.62 -6.13
N TYR A 66 11.31 -9.52 -6.41
CA TYR A 66 11.16 -8.73 -7.64
C TYR A 66 12.44 -8.70 -8.50
N SER A 67 13.63 -8.75 -7.88
CA SER A 67 14.91 -8.75 -8.56
C SER A 67 16.02 -9.29 -7.67
N ASN A 68 17.03 -9.89 -8.30
CA ASN A 68 18.24 -10.40 -7.63
C ASN A 68 19.30 -9.31 -7.36
N LYS A 69 19.07 -8.07 -7.81
CA LYS A 69 20.00 -6.95 -7.57
C LYS A 69 19.96 -6.57 -6.09
N ILE A 70 21.12 -6.55 -5.43
CA ILE A 70 21.22 -6.18 -4.00
C ILE A 70 21.29 -4.66 -3.87
N GLU A 71 20.23 -4.07 -3.31
CA GLU A 71 20.13 -2.66 -2.91
C GLU A 71 19.86 -2.62 -1.41
N THR A 72 20.74 -1.96 -0.65
CA THR A 72 20.75 -2.07 0.81
C THR A 72 20.22 -0.80 1.49
N LEU A 73 19.20 -0.97 2.33
CA LEU A 73 18.71 0.04 3.25
C LEU A 73 19.32 -0.17 4.64
N ILE A 74 19.82 0.91 5.26
CA ILE A 74 20.18 0.92 6.68
C ILE A 74 19.05 1.59 7.47
N TRP A 75 18.50 0.87 8.44
CA TRP A 75 17.45 1.37 9.31
C TRP A 75 17.91 1.29 10.77
N LYS A 76 18.01 2.43 11.45
CA LYS A 76 18.39 2.50 12.86
C LYS A 76 17.20 2.99 13.69
N ASP A 77 16.83 2.25 14.73
CA ASP A 77 15.80 2.63 15.69
C ASP A 77 16.13 2.07 17.09
N GLU A 78 16.54 2.95 18.00
CA GLU A 78 16.97 2.60 19.36
C GLU A 78 15.81 2.24 20.31
N LYS A 79 14.55 2.31 19.83
CA LYS A 79 13.38 1.86 20.60
C LYS A 79 13.30 0.34 20.70
N TYR A 80 13.90 -0.38 19.77
CA TYR A 80 13.89 -1.85 19.79
C TYR A 80 14.95 -2.38 20.73
N THR A 81 14.50 -3.07 21.76
CA THR A 81 15.34 -3.80 22.74
C THR A 81 15.31 -5.31 22.54
N ASP A 82 14.39 -5.81 21.71
CA ASP A 82 14.23 -7.24 21.40
C ASP A 82 14.50 -7.47 19.92
N ILE A 83 15.36 -8.46 19.63
CA ILE A 83 15.73 -8.84 18.27
C ILE A 83 14.55 -9.39 17.46
N ASN A 84 13.59 -10.06 18.10
CA ASN A 84 12.44 -10.65 17.43
C ASN A 84 11.52 -9.55 16.89
N TYR A 85 11.15 -8.57 17.72
CA TYR A 85 10.33 -7.44 17.29
C TYR A 85 11.02 -6.64 16.17
N LEU A 86 12.33 -6.39 16.29
CA LEU A 86 13.10 -5.74 15.23
C LEU A 86 13.09 -6.54 13.92
N THR A 87 13.19 -7.87 14.01
CA THR A 87 13.18 -8.77 12.83
C THR A 87 11.82 -8.77 12.13
N GLU A 88 10.73 -8.85 12.89
CA GLU A 88 9.37 -8.82 12.36
C GLU A 88 9.11 -7.52 11.59
N ASP A 89 9.41 -6.37 12.21
CA ASP A 89 9.17 -5.06 11.59
C ASP A 89 10.14 -4.79 10.43
N ALA A 90 11.40 -5.21 10.53
CA ALA A 90 12.35 -5.12 9.43
C ALA A 90 11.88 -5.94 8.21
N ARG A 91 11.31 -7.13 8.45
CA ARG A 91 10.76 -7.99 7.39
C ARG A 91 9.54 -7.37 6.73
N LEU A 92 8.60 -6.83 7.52
CA LEU A 92 7.43 -6.13 6.99
C LEU A 92 7.84 -4.94 6.14
N LYS A 93 8.78 -4.12 6.65
CA LYS A 93 9.32 -2.97 5.94
C LYS A 93 10.02 -3.36 4.64
N LEU A 94 10.88 -4.38 4.68
CA LEU A 94 11.56 -4.87 3.47
C LEU A 94 10.58 -5.43 2.44
N ASN A 95 9.51 -6.10 2.86
CA ASN A 95 8.50 -6.62 1.94
C ASN A 95 7.72 -5.53 1.19
N GLU A 96 7.55 -4.35 1.78
CA GLU A 96 6.99 -3.18 1.09
C GLU A 96 8.01 -2.57 0.12
N LEU A 97 9.27 -2.43 0.55
CA LEU A 97 10.33 -1.75 -0.22
C LEU A 97 10.94 -2.59 -1.34
N SER A 98 10.86 -3.91 -1.27
CA SER A 98 11.38 -4.81 -2.32
C SER A 98 10.41 -4.98 -3.50
N LYS A 99 9.47 -4.04 -3.66
CA LYS A 99 8.60 -3.89 -4.83
C LYS A 99 8.73 -2.45 -5.32
N PRO A 100 8.85 -2.22 -6.63
CA PRO A 100 8.88 -0.87 -7.16
C PRO A 100 7.57 -0.17 -6.82
N TYR A 101 7.65 1.11 -6.49
CA TYR A 101 6.48 1.92 -6.26
C TYR A 101 5.75 2.12 -7.59
N LYS A 102 4.45 1.83 -7.59
CA LYS A 102 3.56 2.07 -8.71
C LYS A 102 2.38 2.90 -8.23
N SER A 103 2.15 4.02 -8.90
CA SER A 103 0.98 4.88 -8.72
C SER A 103 0.16 4.86 -9.99
N TYR A 104 -1.16 4.79 -9.83
CA TYR A 104 -2.13 4.82 -10.92
C TYR A 104 -3.02 6.03 -10.72
N ARG A 105 -3.10 6.90 -11.74
CA ARG A 105 -4.07 7.99 -11.79
C ARG A 105 -5.04 7.67 -12.90
N ALA A 106 -6.30 7.40 -12.53
CA ALA A 106 -7.37 7.08 -13.47
C ALA A 106 -8.39 8.22 -13.51
N LYS A 107 -8.78 8.61 -14.72
CA LYS A 107 -9.96 9.45 -14.96
C LYS A 107 -11.10 8.54 -15.37
N ILE A 108 -12.19 8.54 -14.62
CA ILE A 108 -13.31 7.63 -14.85
C ILE A 108 -14.63 8.37 -15.07
N ILE A 109 -15.59 7.69 -15.70
CA ILE A 109 -17.00 8.07 -15.71
C ILE A 109 -17.68 7.32 -14.56
N ASP A 110 -18.23 8.07 -13.61
CA ASP A 110 -18.99 7.48 -12.51
C ASP A 110 -20.36 7.00 -13.01
N LEU A 111 -20.38 5.80 -13.59
CA LEU A 111 -21.61 5.17 -14.09
C LEU A 111 -22.57 4.78 -12.96
N ALA A 112 -22.07 4.55 -11.73
CA ALA A 112 -22.88 4.18 -10.58
C ALA A 112 -23.75 5.36 -10.09
N SER A 113 -23.25 6.59 -10.20
CA SER A 113 -24.02 7.80 -9.92
C SER A 113 -25.07 8.12 -10.99
N ILE A 114 -24.83 7.73 -12.24
CA ILE A 114 -25.66 8.10 -13.40
C ILE A 114 -26.77 7.08 -13.67
N SER A 115 -26.53 5.80 -13.38
CA SER A 115 -27.46 4.73 -13.74
C SER A 115 -27.65 3.73 -12.61
N GLU A 116 -28.92 3.48 -12.28
CA GLU A 116 -29.33 2.48 -11.30
C GLU A 116 -28.85 1.06 -11.66
N LYS A 117 -28.69 0.78 -12.96
CA LYS A 117 -28.14 -0.49 -13.48
C LYS A 117 -26.71 -0.75 -12.97
N TYR A 118 -25.88 0.29 -12.87
CA TYR A 118 -24.47 0.17 -12.50
C TYR A 118 -24.20 0.46 -11.02
N LYS A 119 -25.20 0.99 -10.30
CA LYS A 119 -25.07 1.37 -8.89
C LYS A 119 -24.57 0.24 -7.99
N ASN A 120 -25.06 -0.99 -8.17
CA ASN A 120 -24.66 -2.12 -7.32
C ASN A 120 -23.36 -2.81 -7.76
N ILE A 121 -22.77 -2.41 -8.90
CA ILE A 121 -21.65 -3.11 -9.54
C ILE A 121 -20.40 -2.22 -9.57
N LEU A 122 -20.58 -0.94 -9.89
CA LEU A 122 -19.51 0.01 -10.12
C LEU A 122 -19.41 1.09 -9.03
N ASP A 123 -20.21 1.00 -7.96
CA ASP A 123 -20.03 1.85 -6.79
C ASP A 123 -18.67 1.57 -6.12
N TYR A 124 -18.01 2.63 -5.68
CA TYR A 124 -16.72 2.56 -5.02
C TYR A 124 -16.60 3.69 -4.00
N LYS A 125 -15.81 3.43 -2.95
CA LYS A 125 -15.43 4.41 -1.95
C LYS A 125 -13.94 4.33 -1.64
N LEU A 126 -13.44 5.29 -0.86
CA LEU A 126 -12.06 5.27 -0.39
C LEU A 126 -11.77 3.94 0.35
N GLY A 127 -10.64 3.32 0.01
CA GLY A 127 -10.21 2.02 0.55
C GLY A 127 -10.72 0.80 -0.22
N ASP A 128 -11.75 0.93 -1.07
CA ASP A 128 -12.22 -0.22 -1.87
C ASP A 128 -11.13 -0.69 -2.85
N THR A 129 -11.07 -2.01 -3.04
CA THR A 129 -10.17 -2.60 -4.04
C THR A 129 -10.87 -2.65 -5.38
N ILE A 130 -10.28 -1.97 -6.37
CA ILE A 130 -10.74 -1.97 -7.76
C ILE A 130 -9.91 -2.92 -8.60
N VAL A 131 -10.50 -3.42 -9.68
CA VAL A 131 -9.80 -4.13 -10.75
C VAL A 131 -9.54 -3.14 -11.88
N LEU A 132 -8.28 -3.03 -12.28
CA LEU A 132 -7.82 -2.17 -13.36
C LEU A 132 -7.35 -3.04 -14.53
#